data_AF-A0A931QXU9-F1
#
_entry.id   AF-A0A931QXU9-F1
#
_cell.length_a   1.000
_cell.length_b   1.000
_cell.length_c   1.000
_cell.angle_alpha   90.00
_cell.angle_beta   90.00
_cell.angle_gamma   90.00
#
_symmetry.space_group_name_H-M   'P 1'
#
loop_
_entity.id
_entity.type
_entity.pdbx_description
1 polymer ?
#
loop_
_entity_poly.entity_id
_entity_poly.type
_entity_poly.pdbx_seq_one_letter_code
_entity_poly.pdbx_strand_id
1 'polypeptide(L)'
;SYRVDGMVVIPCSTGCLAQIANGISSTLIERAADVCLKEERKLVLAIRDTPFSRVHLENMLRAQAAGADIFPIIPSFYHRPRTIDDLVMQFCCRVLAHLGLEQKAQFRWTGEIQKKP
;
A
#
# COMPACT_ATOMS: atom_id res chain seq x y z
N SER A 1 5.62 0.72 -23.31
CA SER A 1 4.72 0.65 -22.13
C SER A 1 3.75 1.81 -22.20
N TYR A 2 2.47 1.65 -21.82
CA TYR A 2 1.56 2.81 -21.69
C TYR A 2 1.98 3.64 -20.48
N ARG A 3 1.91 4.97 -20.56
CA ARG A 3 2.37 5.86 -19.48
C ARG A 3 1.28 5.96 -18.41
N VAL A 4 1.66 5.70 -17.16
CA VAL A 4 0.83 5.87 -15.96
C VAL A 4 1.68 6.51 -14.87
N ASP A 5 1.06 7.22 -13.93
CA ASP A 5 1.78 7.88 -12.83
C ASP A 5 2.17 6.89 -11.72
N GLY A 6 1.43 5.80 -11.58
CA GLY A 6 1.72 4.72 -10.63
C GLY A 6 0.67 3.62 -10.64
N MET A 7 0.88 2.62 -9.81
CA MET A 7 0.00 1.46 -9.63
C MET A 7 -0.18 1.15 -8.14
N VAL A 8 -1.40 0.78 -7.77
CA VAL A 8 -1.71 0.28 -6.42
C VAL A 8 -2.35 -1.09 -6.54
N VAL A 9 -1.83 -2.07 -5.80
CA VAL A 9 -2.46 -3.38 -5.63
C VAL A 9 -3.10 -3.42 -4.25
N ILE A 10 -4.43 -3.33 -4.19
CA ILE A 10 -5.20 -3.26 -2.93
C ILE A 10 -6.47 -4.12 -2.99
N PRO A 11 -6.59 -5.18 -2.15
CA PRO A 11 -5.53 -5.78 -1.35
C PRO A 11 -4.49 -6.53 -2.20
N CYS A 12 -3.25 -6.59 -1.74
CA CYS A 12 -2.20 -7.42 -2.30
C CYS A 12 -2.10 -8.73 -1.49
N SER A 13 -2.39 -9.87 -2.14
CA SER A 13 -2.18 -11.18 -1.54
C SER A 13 -0.70 -11.52 -1.46
N THR A 14 -0.30 -12.39 -0.54
CA THR A 14 1.09 -12.87 -0.42
C THR A 14 1.56 -13.64 -1.65
N GLY A 15 0.64 -14.31 -2.36
CA GLY A 15 0.89 -14.91 -3.66
C GLY A 15 1.22 -13.87 -4.73
N CYS A 16 0.40 -12.81 -4.87
CA CYS A 16 0.65 -11.72 -5.81
C CYS A 16 1.97 -11.01 -5.50
N LEU A 17 2.24 -10.72 -4.22
CA LEU A 17 3.53 -10.19 -3.76
C LEU A 17 4.69 -11.09 -4.20
N ALA A 18 4.59 -12.41 -4.02
CA ALA A 18 5.64 -13.34 -4.40
C ALA A 18 5.90 -13.31 -5.92
N GLN A 19 4.84 -13.29 -6.74
CA GLN A 19 4.99 -13.22 -8.19
C GLN A 19 5.64 -11.90 -8.64
N ILE A 20 5.23 -10.77 -8.06
CA ILE A 20 5.81 -9.44 -8.34
C ILE A 20 7.27 -9.38 -7.88
N ALA A 21 7.56 -9.78 -6.64
CA ALA A 21 8.90 -9.72 -6.06
C ALA A 21 9.92 -10.57 -6.84
N ASN A 22 9.48 -11.66 -7.47
CA ASN A 22 10.33 -12.55 -8.26
C ASN A 22 10.24 -12.31 -9.78
N GLY A 23 9.53 -11.26 -10.22
CA GLY A 23 9.47 -10.86 -11.64
C GLY A 23 8.76 -11.86 -12.56
N ILE A 24 7.83 -12.68 -12.05
CA ILE A 24 7.24 -13.80 -12.81
C ILE A 24 6.39 -13.32 -14.00
N SER A 25 5.62 -12.24 -13.83
CA SER A 25 4.86 -11.59 -14.91
C SER A 25 3.92 -12.52 -15.70
N SER A 26 3.27 -13.47 -15.03
CA SER A 26 2.36 -14.45 -15.63
C SER A 26 0.95 -13.91 -15.89
N THR A 27 0.54 -12.86 -15.15
CA THR A 27 -0.75 -12.19 -15.30
C THR A 27 -0.59 -10.71 -15.65
N LEU A 28 -1.65 -10.06 -16.10
CA LEU A 28 -1.62 -8.62 -16.41
C LEU A 28 -1.29 -7.77 -15.18
N ILE A 29 -1.75 -8.16 -13.98
CA ILE A 29 -1.44 -7.46 -12.73
C ILE A 29 0.06 -7.53 -12.46
N GLU A 30 0.65 -8.72 -12.51
CA GLU A 30 2.08 -8.92 -12.30
C GLU A 30 2.91 -8.18 -13.34
N ARG A 31 2.50 -8.24 -14.62
CA ARG A 31 3.18 -7.56 -15.70
C ARG A 31 3.09 -6.04 -15.59
N ALA A 32 1.95 -5.50 -15.17
CA ALA A 32 1.80 -4.07 -14.94
C ALA A 32 2.67 -3.58 -13.78
N ALA A 33 2.78 -4.37 -12.71
CA ALA A 33 3.67 -4.07 -11.58
C ALA A 33 5.15 -4.12 -12.00
N ASP A 34 5.55 -5.13 -12.76
CA ASP A 34 6.90 -5.26 -13.33
C ASP A 34 7.25 -4.07 -14.26
N VAL A 35 6.28 -3.62 -15.06
CA VAL A 35 6.43 -2.39 -15.86
C VAL A 35 6.58 -1.15 -14.97
N CYS A 36 5.89 -1.06 -13.83
CA CYS A 36 6.08 0.06 -12.91
C CYS A 36 7.48 0.05 -12.31
N LEU A 37 7.96 -1.11 -11.85
CA LEU A 37 9.30 -1.24 -11.28
C LEU A 37 10.40 -0.88 -12.28
N LYS A 38 10.37 -1.44 -13.49
CA LYS A 38 11.43 -1.22 -14.50
C LYS A 38 11.46 0.21 -15.08
N GLU A 39 10.34 0.92 -14.97
CA GLU A 39 10.21 2.32 -15.45
C GLU A 39 10.32 3.32 -14.29
N GLU A 40 10.70 2.85 -13.09
CA GLU A 40 10.83 3.66 -11.86
C GLU A 40 9.55 4.44 -11.51
N ARG A 41 8.39 3.83 -11.80
CA ARG A 41 7.07 4.38 -11.46
C ARG A 41 6.61 3.86 -10.11
N LYS A 42 5.78 4.66 -9.45
CA LYS A 42 5.29 4.34 -8.11
C LYS A 42 4.48 3.04 -8.12
N LEU A 43 4.85 2.09 -7.27
CA LEU A 43 4.13 0.84 -7.08
C LEU A 43 3.84 0.65 -5.59
N VAL A 44 2.57 0.73 -5.20
CA VAL A 44 2.13 0.49 -3.81
C VAL A 44 1.53 -0.90 -3.70
N LEU A 45 2.06 -1.71 -2.79
CA LEU A 45 1.57 -3.05 -2.50
C LEU A 45 0.87 -3.04 -1.13
N ALA A 46 -0.47 -3.06 -1.15
CA ALA A 46 -1.26 -3.01 0.07
C ALA A 46 -1.51 -4.40 0.65
N ILE A 47 -0.47 -4.97 1.31
CA ILE A 47 -0.50 -6.36 1.79
C ILE A 47 -1.50 -6.55 2.92
N ARG A 48 -2.29 -7.61 2.87
CA ARG A 48 -3.21 -8.02 3.94
C ARG A 48 -3.01 -9.49 4.27
N ASP A 49 -2.22 -9.76 5.31
CA ASP A 49 -2.03 -11.10 5.87
C ASP A 49 -1.59 -11.00 7.35
N THR A 50 -1.79 -12.05 8.14
CA THR A 50 -1.26 -12.18 9.51
C THR A 50 -1.50 -13.62 10.02
N PRO A 51 -0.50 -14.28 10.64
CA PRO A 51 0.88 -13.84 10.84
C PRO A 51 1.71 -13.88 9.55
N PHE A 52 2.81 -13.13 9.51
CA PHE A 52 3.76 -13.22 8.39
C PHE A 52 4.74 -14.37 8.59
N SER A 53 4.87 -15.22 7.57
CA SER A 53 5.96 -16.18 7.48
C SER A 53 7.26 -15.47 7.07
N ARG A 54 8.40 -16.14 7.28
CA ARG A 54 9.69 -15.66 6.76
C ARG A 54 9.66 -15.45 5.24
N VAL A 55 8.95 -16.30 4.50
CA VAL A 55 8.78 -16.17 3.05
C VAL A 55 8.05 -14.87 2.69
N HIS A 56 7.00 -14.50 3.43
CA HIS A 56 6.29 -13.24 3.20
C HIS A 56 7.21 -12.05 3.44
N LEU A 57 8.00 -12.07 4.53
CA LEU A 57 8.94 -11.01 4.89
C LEU A 57 10.06 -10.85 3.85
N GLU A 58 10.66 -11.95 3.39
CA GLU A 58 11.70 -11.92 2.35
C GLU A 58 11.16 -11.40 1.01
N ASN A 59 9.93 -11.76 0.63
CA ASN A 59 9.31 -11.23 -0.58
C ASN A 59 8.97 -9.74 -0.44
N MET A 60 8.50 -9.29 0.73
CA MET A 60 8.29 -7.86 1.00
C MET A 60 9.61 -7.09 0.91
N LEU A 61 10.68 -7.62 1.49
CA LEU A 61 12.01 -7.02 1.43
C LEU A 61 12.53 -6.96 -0.02
N ARG A 62 12.36 -8.04 -0.80
CA ARG A 62 12.78 -8.08 -2.21
C ARG A 62 12.02 -7.07 -3.06
N ALA A 63 10.70 -7.01 -2.93
CA ALA A 63 9.89 -6.03 -3.65
C ALA A 63 10.23 -4.59 -3.24
N GLN A 64 10.48 -4.34 -1.96
CA GLN A 64 10.92 -3.03 -1.46
C GLN A 64 12.28 -2.62 -2.03
N ALA A 65 13.24 -3.54 -2.06
CA ALA A 65 14.56 -3.30 -2.64
C ALA A 65 14.50 -2.99 -4.16
N ALA A 66 13.48 -3.49 -4.86
CA ALA A 66 13.22 -3.19 -6.26
C ALA A 66 12.51 -1.83 -6.49
N GLY A 67 12.08 -1.14 -5.43
CA GLY A 67 11.40 0.16 -5.50
C GLY A 67 9.90 0.15 -5.22
N ALA A 68 9.31 -0.98 -4.82
CA ALA A 68 7.91 -1.01 -4.39
C ALA A 68 7.73 -0.44 -2.98
N ASP A 69 6.63 0.28 -2.76
CA ASP A 69 6.18 0.71 -1.45
C ASP A 69 5.37 -0.40 -0.78
N ILE A 70 5.92 -0.97 0.29
CA ILE A 70 5.25 -1.98 1.12
C ILE A 70 4.30 -1.26 2.09
N PHE A 71 3.01 -1.29 1.79
CA PHE A 71 1.99 -0.49 2.47
C PHE A 71 0.90 -1.39 3.11
N PRO A 72 1.23 -2.18 4.15
CA PRO A 72 0.30 -3.17 4.68
C PRO A 72 -1.00 -2.51 5.17
N ILE A 73 -2.13 -3.22 5.01
CA ILE A 73 -3.44 -2.75 5.45
C ILE A 73 -3.52 -2.85 6.98
N ILE A 74 -2.96 -1.85 7.65
CA ILE A 74 -2.94 -1.69 9.10
C ILE A 74 -3.65 -0.37 9.44
N PRO A 75 -4.98 -0.40 9.65
CA PRO A 75 -5.76 0.77 10.01
C PRO A 75 -5.32 1.34 11.36
N SER A 76 -5.30 2.67 11.45
CA SER A 76 -4.97 3.39 12.68
C SER A 76 -6.21 3.74 13.49
N PHE A 77 -6.08 3.85 14.82
CA PHE A 77 -7.18 4.23 15.71
C PHE A 77 -7.04 5.63 16.34
N TYR A 78 -5.95 6.36 16.05
CA TYR A 78 -5.70 7.69 16.64
C TYR A 78 -6.76 8.75 16.28
N HIS A 79 -7.55 8.52 15.22
CA HIS A 79 -8.64 9.40 14.78
C HIS A 79 -9.99 9.03 15.40
N ARG A 80 -10.01 8.07 16.33
CA ARG A 80 -11.20 7.60 17.06
C ARG A 80 -12.39 7.27 16.12
N PRO A 81 -12.19 6.32 15.18
CA PRO A 81 -13.25 5.89 14.27
C PRO A 81 -14.47 5.38 15.05
N ARG A 82 -15.66 5.70 14.55
CA ARG A 82 -16.95 5.24 15.09
C ARG A 82 -17.51 4.07 14.27
N THR A 83 -17.10 3.97 13.01
CA THR A 83 -17.56 2.95 12.08
C THR A 83 -16.39 2.23 11.41
N ILE A 84 -16.67 1.09 10.78
CA ILE A 84 -15.70 0.41 9.91
C ILE A 84 -15.36 1.29 8.70
N ASP A 85 -16.35 2.04 8.19
CA ASP A 85 -16.14 2.95 7.07
C ASP A 85 -15.13 4.06 7.41
N ASP A 86 -15.09 4.53 8.66
CA ASP A 86 -14.08 5.51 9.11
C ASP A 86 -12.65 4.92 9.00
N LEU A 87 -12.47 3.65 9.39
CA LEU A 87 -11.19 2.94 9.28
C LEU A 87 -10.77 2.78 7.81
N VAL A 88 -11.70 2.35 6.96
CA VAL A 88 -11.47 2.16 5.52
C VAL A 88 -11.16 3.49 4.85
N MET A 89 -11.96 4.53 5.13
CA MET A 89 -11.79 5.88 4.60
C MET A 89 -10.41 6.43 4.96
N GLN A 90 -10.00 6.33 6.22
CA GLN A 90 -8.67 6.80 6.64
C GLN A 90 -7.56 6.03 5.92
N PHE A 91 -7.70 4.72 5.72
CA PHE A 91 -6.70 3.94 4.99
C PHE A 91 -6.61 4.35 3.52
N CYS A 92 -7.76 4.45 2.83
CA CYS A 92 -7.82 4.93 1.44
C CYS A 92 -7.22 6.33 1.30
N CYS A 93 -7.54 7.25 2.23
CA CYS A 93 -6.96 8.58 2.26
C CYS A 93 -5.43 8.54 2.39
N ARG A 94 -4.89 7.66 3.24
CA ARG A 94 -3.43 7.51 3.38
C ARG A 94 -2.77 6.98 2.10
N VAL A 95 -3.39 6.01 1.42
CA VAL A 95 -2.88 5.48 0.14
C VAL A 95 -2.87 6.57 -0.93
N LEU A 96 -3.98 7.29 -1.11
CA LEU A 96 -4.07 8.37 -2.11
C LEU A 96 -3.12 9.53 -1.80
N ALA A 97 -3.00 9.93 -0.53
CA ALA A 97 -2.03 10.94 -0.12
C ALA A 97 -0.58 10.49 -0.38
N HIS A 98 -0.28 9.19 -0.20
CA HIS A 98 1.04 8.62 -0.53
C HIS A 98 1.33 8.68 -2.04
N LEU A 99 0.30 8.61 -2.89
CA LEU A 99 0.42 8.84 -4.33
C LEU A 99 0.54 10.33 -4.71
N GLY A 100 0.54 11.24 -3.74
CA GLY A 100 0.60 12.69 -3.99
C GLY A 100 -0.77 13.32 -4.31
N LEU A 101 -1.87 12.58 -4.15
CA LEU A 101 -3.23 13.09 -4.37
C LEU A 101 -3.76 13.68 -3.06
N GLU A 102 -4.06 14.98 -3.05
CA GLU A 102 -4.53 15.67 -1.84
C GLU A 102 -5.83 15.06 -1.29
N GLN A 103 -5.84 14.69 -0.01
CA GLN A 103 -7.00 14.09 0.68
C GLN A 103 -7.47 14.96 1.83
N LYS A 104 -8.50 15.79 1.61
CA LYS A 104 -9.06 16.69 2.64
C LYS A 104 -9.72 15.95 3.80
N ALA A 105 -10.24 14.75 3.55
CA ALA A 105 -10.86 13.90 4.56
C ALA A 105 -9.84 13.11 5.40
N GLN A 106 -8.55 13.15 5.04
CA GLN A 106 -7.52 12.44 5.76
C GLN A 106 -7.33 13.04 7.16
N PHE A 107 -7.48 12.22 8.19
CA PHE A 107 -6.99 12.61 9.51
C PHE A 107 -5.46 12.69 9.47
N ARG A 108 -4.91 13.83 9.89
CA ARG A 108 -3.46 14.05 10.07
C ARG A 108 -3.18 14.30 11.54
N TRP A 109 -2.28 13.51 12.10
CA TRP A 109 -1.84 13.69 13.48
C TRP A 109 -1.01 14.98 13.60
N THR A 110 -1.42 15.89 14.48
CA THR A 110 -0.74 17.17 14.73
C THR A 110 0.12 17.17 15.99
N GLY A 111 0.13 16.09 16.77
CA GLY A 111 0.85 16.01 18.05
C GLY A 111 0.14 16.67 19.23
N GLU A 112 -0.92 17.44 18.98
CA GLU A 112 -1.70 18.07 20.05
C GLU A 112 -2.74 17.11 20.61
N ILE A 113 -2.68 16.88 21.92
CA ILE A 113 -3.76 16.21 22.64
C ILE A 113 -4.92 17.21 22.66
N GLN A 114 -5.96 16.98 21.86
CA GLN A 114 -7.21 17.73 22.02
C GLN A 114 -7.72 17.50 23.45
N LYS A 115 -7.51 18.50 24.32
CA LYS A 115 -8.16 18.59 25.62
C LYS A 115 -9.66 18.62 25.35
N LYS A 116 -10.39 17.63 25.86
CA LYS A 116 -11.84 17.72 25.88
C LYS A 116 -12.23 18.94 26.72
N PRO A 117 -13.25 19.72 26.31
CA PRO A 117 -13.98 20.57 27.23
C PRO A 117 -14.64 19.72 28.34
#